data_AF-A0A3D3JNH0-F1
#
_entry.id   AF-A0A3D3JNH0-F1
#
_cell.length_a   1.000
_cell.length_b   1.000
_cell.length_c   1.000
_cell.angle_alpha   90.00
_cell.angle_beta   90.00
_cell.angle_gamma   90.00
#
_symmetry.space_group_name_H-M   'P 1'
#
loop_
_entity.id
_entity.type
_entity.pdbx_description
1 polymer ?
#
loop_
_entity_poly.entity_id
_entity_poly.type
_entity_poly.pdbx_seq_one_letter_code
_entity_poly.pdbx_strand_id
1 'polypeptide(L)'
;MAACSATVEPVDSFDTVGVGNSTVERYIVVYDDAVGSKDDMRLQAASPEARIEAVTHLTNNLMIDIGARPIERRDAVGTIFRGAIVSLTKEQVARLSKHASVKYVELDRSIVGPFQPSVPAMAQHSNVTQILPWGVARIGGPVDASNSSVTVYIVDSGIDLDHPDLNVDVVRSRSFVEGNPSPDDGHGHGTHVAGIVGARDNQFGVVGVAPGVRLVSMRVLNERNWGQFSWSIQAFDAIASMARPGDVVNYSISPTARYTSEALDEAVRRLARRGIRVCLASGNAADDCREYSPARVNEPNIYTISAVGENGTLASFSNHGSTVDFAEPGTDIMSTAPGGTYVRMSGTSMATPHAAGLLVSGKIRAGHPVRADRDATREPLGIR
;
A
#
# COMPACT_ATOMS: atom_id res chain seq x y z
N MET A 1 -5.77 32.27 -25.08
CA MET A 1 -6.93 31.49 -25.56
C MET A 1 -7.22 30.42 -24.54
N ALA A 2 -8.50 30.18 -24.26
CA ALA A 2 -9.04 29.67 -23.01
C ALA A 2 -8.48 28.32 -22.53
N ALA A 3 -8.15 28.27 -21.23
CA ALA A 3 -7.86 27.05 -20.49
C ALA A 3 -9.18 26.31 -20.21
N CYS A 4 -9.30 25.09 -20.71
CA CYS A 4 -10.42 24.21 -20.42
C CYS A 4 -10.13 23.52 -19.07
N SER A 5 -10.69 24.08 -18.00
CA SER A 5 -10.73 23.48 -16.66
C SER A 5 -11.74 22.33 -16.67
N ALA A 6 -11.28 21.10 -16.90
CA ALA A 6 -12.10 19.91 -16.67
C ALA A 6 -12.09 19.59 -15.17
N THR A 7 -13.13 20.03 -14.47
CA THR A 7 -13.47 19.55 -13.13
C THR A 7 -13.82 18.07 -13.21
N VAL A 8 -13.05 17.22 -12.53
CA VAL A 8 -13.38 15.81 -12.35
C VAL A 8 -14.55 15.76 -11.36
N GLU A 9 -15.75 15.47 -11.86
CA GLU A 9 -16.92 15.11 -11.05
C GLU A 9 -16.63 13.77 -10.34
N PRO A 10 -16.93 13.62 -9.04
CA PRO A 10 -16.79 12.35 -8.35
C PRO A 10 -17.88 11.39 -8.85
N VAL A 11 -17.47 10.24 -9.40
CA VAL A 11 -18.37 9.16 -9.77
C VAL A 11 -18.73 8.36 -8.52
N ASP A 12 -19.63 8.92 -7.70
CA ASP A 12 -20.40 8.14 -6.72
C ASP A 12 -21.57 7.47 -7.46
N SER A 13 -21.39 6.21 -7.86
CA SER A 13 -22.53 5.35 -8.17
C SER A 13 -22.18 3.87 -8.00
N PHE A 14 -22.25 3.39 -6.76
CA PHE A 14 -22.72 2.04 -6.50
C PHE A 14 -24.20 2.11 -6.14
N ASP A 15 -24.97 1.15 -6.64
CA ASP A 15 -26.44 1.07 -6.57
C ASP A 15 -27.02 1.50 -5.21
N THR A 16 -27.58 2.70 -5.17
CA THR A 16 -28.46 3.14 -4.09
C THR A 16 -29.80 2.44 -4.25
N VAL A 17 -29.94 1.23 -3.72
CA VAL A 17 -31.28 0.67 -3.44
C VAL A 17 -31.77 1.30 -2.14
N GLY A 18 -32.37 2.49 -2.24
CA GLY A 18 -32.92 3.22 -1.11
C GLY A 18 -34.40 3.52 -1.29
N VAL A 19 -35.27 2.58 -0.90
CA VAL A 19 -36.64 2.91 -0.51
C VAL A 19 -36.63 3.07 1.01
N GLY A 20 -36.60 4.31 1.49
CA GLY A 20 -36.70 4.67 2.91
C GLY A 20 -35.35 4.90 3.62
N ASN A 21 -34.95 6.17 3.73
CA ASN A 21 -34.04 6.82 4.70
C ASN A 21 -32.87 6.05 5.37
N SER A 22 -32.36 4.95 4.80
CA SER A 22 -31.30 4.15 5.41
C SER A 22 -30.28 3.73 4.35
N THR A 23 -29.36 4.64 4.03
CA THR A 23 -28.21 4.34 3.18
C THR A 23 -27.31 3.35 3.90
N VAL A 24 -27.05 2.20 3.26
CA VAL A 24 -26.07 1.22 3.73
C VAL A 24 -24.69 1.66 3.26
N GLU A 25 -23.74 1.75 4.19
CA GLU A 25 -22.35 2.10 3.91
C GLU A 25 -21.43 1.01 4.47
N ARG A 26 -20.17 0.98 4.00
CA ARG A 26 -19.15 0.03 4.47
C ARG A 26 -18.38 0.62 5.63
N TYR A 27 -18.18 -0.16 6.68
CA TYR A 27 -17.51 0.23 7.91
C TYR A 27 -16.45 -0.79 8.31
N ILE A 28 -15.40 -0.31 8.97
CA ILE A 28 -14.39 -1.12 9.65
C ILE A 28 -14.75 -1.11 11.15
N VAL A 29 -14.99 -2.29 11.69
CA VAL A 29 -15.24 -2.51 13.12
C VAL A 29 -13.94 -3.00 13.74
N VAL A 30 -13.48 -2.31 14.78
CA VAL A 30 -12.32 -2.74 15.57
C VAL A 30 -12.82 -3.18 16.93
N TYR A 31 -12.43 -4.38 17.35
CA TYR A 31 -12.82 -4.96 18.63
C TYR A 31 -11.76 -4.64 19.70
N ASP A 32 -12.18 -4.65 20.96
CA ASP A 32 -11.23 -4.47 22.07
C ASP A 32 -10.28 -5.67 22.17
N ASP A 33 -8.98 -5.36 22.20
CA ASP A 33 -7.93 -6.32 22.54
C ASP A 33 -7.96 -6.68 24.05
N ALA A 34 -8.69 -5.90 24.86
CA ALA A 34 -8.83 -6.08 26.31
C ALA A 34 -9.59 -7.34 26.76
N VAL A 35 -9.78 -8.31 25.86
CA VAL A 35 -9.88 -9.72 26.27
C VAL A 35 -8.48 -10.26 26.66
N GLY A 36 -7.70 -9.50 27.42
CA GLY A 36 -6.55 -9.96 28.21
C GLY A 36 -6.95 -10.88 29.38
N SER A 37 -8.15 -11.48 29.31
CA SER A 37 -8.41 -12.77 29.93
C SER A 37 -7.62 -13.84 29.16
N LYS A 38 -7.69 -15.10 29.59
CA LYS A 38 -7.03 -16.23 28.92
C LYS A 38 -7.34 -16.36 27.41
N ASP A 39 -8.33 -15.65 26.87
CA ASP A 39 -8.78 -15.78 25.50
C ASP A 39 -7.97 -14.96 24.46
N ASP A 40 -7.41 -13.78 24.78
CA ASP A 40 -6.48 -13.08 23.85
C ASP A 40 -5.15 -13.82 23.72
N MET A 41 -4.59 -14.33 24.83
CA MET A 41 -3.39 -15.20 24.77
C MET A 41 -3.65 -16.48 23.97
N ARG A 42 -4.85 -17.07 24.08
CA ARG A 42 -5.24 -18.25 23.29
C ARG A 42 -5.41 -17.92 21.81
N LEU A 43 -5.99 -16.76 21.47
CA LEU A 43 -6.13 -16.31 20.09
C LEU A 43 -4.78 -15.95 19.47
N GLN A 44 -3.88 -15.30 20.21
CA GLN A 44 -2.51 -15.05 19.77
C GLN A 44 -1.73 -16.36 19.54
N ALA A 45 -1.96 -17.38 20.36
CA ALA A 45 -1.41 -18.73 20.16
C ALA A 45 -2.14 -19.55 19.08
N ALA A 46 -3.31 -19.12 18.60
CA ALA A 46 -4.06 -19.83 17.57
C ALA A 46 -3.45 -19.63 16.18
N SER A 47 -3.79 -20.52 15.23
CA SER A 47 -3.40 -20.31 13.83
C SER A 47 -4.10 -19.06 13.25
N PRO A 48 -3.55 -18.42 12.20
CA PRO A 48 -4.23 -17.33 11.51
C PRO A 48 -5.68 -17.66 11.14
N GLU A 49 -5.93 -18.89 10.65
CA GLU A 49 -7.25 -19.35 10.24
C GLU A 49 -8.22 -19.45 11.41
N ALA A 50 -7.75 -19.89 12.57
CA ALA A 50 -8.56 -19.97 13.79
C ALA A 50 -8.91 -18.57 14.34
N ARG A 51 -8.01 -17.60 14.21
CA ARG A 51 -8.29 -16.20 14.57
C ARG A 51 -9.35 -15.59 13.66
N ILE A 52 -9.23 -15.79 12.35
CA ILE A 52 -10.23 -15.35 11.35
C ILE A 52 -11.60 -15.97 11.64
N GLU A 53 -11.64 -17.26 11.97
CA GLU A 53 -12.89 -17.94 12.32
C GLU A 53 -13.53 -17.37 13.59
N ALA A 54 -12.73 -17.15 14.64
CA ALA A 54 -13.22 -16.58 15.89
C ALA A 54 -13.79 -15.16 15.71
N VAL A 55 -13.13 -14.34 14.91
CA VAL A 55 -13.62 -13.00 14.56
C VAL A 55 -14.90 -13.09 13.73
N THR A 56 -14.94 -13.96 12.72
CA THR A 56 -16.14 -14.18 11.90
C THR A 56 -17.36 -14.56 12.74
N HIS A 57 -17.20 -15.50 13.67
CA HIS A 57 -18.26 -15.90 14.60
C HIS A 57 -18.70 -14.76 15.53
N LEU A 58 -17.75 -14.03 16.12
CA LEU A 58 -18.07 -12.88 16.96
C LEU A 58 -18.89 -11.84 16.18
N THR A 59 -18.42 -11.46 14.99
CA THR A 59 -19.08 -10.47 14.15
C THR A 59 -20.48 -10.94 13.77
N ASN A 60 -20.65 -12.18 13.35
CA ASN A 60 -21.96 -12.70 12.93
C ASN A 60 -22.98 -12.74 14.06
N ASN A 61 -22.57 -13.01 15.30
CA ASN A 61 -23.46 -12.88 16.46
C ASN A 61 -23.92 -11.43 16.65
N LEU A 62 -23.00 -10.47 16.55
CA LEU A 62 -23.33 -9.04 16.64
C LEU A 62 -24.20 -8.57 15.47
N MET A 63 -24.00 -9.10 14.25
CA MET A 63 -24.82 -8.78 13.09
C MET A 63 -26.26 -9.24 13.30
N ILE A 64 -26.48 -10.43 13.87
CA ILE A 64 -27.82 -10.94 14.21
C ILE A 64 -28.51 -10.01 15.20
N ASP A 65 -27.81 -9.59 16.27
CA ASP A 65 -28.38 -8.73 17.32
C ASP A 65 -28.85 -7.36 16.81
N ILE A 66 -28.16 -6.83 15.78
CA ILE A 66 -28.54 -5.56 15.15
C ILE A 66 -29.40 -5.74 13.89
N GLY A 67 -29.77 -6.97 13.52
CA GLY A 67 -30.54 -7.26 12.31
C GLY A 67 -29.81 -6.88 11.02
N ALA A 68 -28.50 -7.07 10.98
CA ALA A 68 -27.65 -6.89 9.81
C ALA A 68 -27.34 -8.24 9.14
N ARG A 69 -26.79 -8.19 7.92
CA ARG A 69 -26.35 -9.39 7.20
C ARG A 69 -25.07 -9.95 7.84
N PRO A 70 -24.92 -11.28 7.92
CA PRO A 70 -23.65 -11.88 8.34
C PRO A 70 -22.53 -11.55 7.35
N ILE A 71 -21.30 -11.55 7.84
CA ILE A 71 -20.08 -11.39 7.05
C ILE A 71 -19.55 -12.74 6.58
N GLU A 72 -18.70 -12.69 5.55
CA GLU A 72 -17.91 -13.84 5.11
C GLU A 72 -16.54 -13.86 5.80
N ARG A 73 -15.84 -15.00 5.77
CA ARG A 73 -14.51 -15.13 6.38
C ARG A 73 -13.50 -14.11 5.84
N ARG A 74 -13.63 -13.71 4.57
CA ARG A 74 -12.75 -12.72 3.93
C ARG A 74 -12.90 -11.31 4.51
N ASP A 75 -14.02 -11.02 5.16
CA ASP A 75 -14.28 -9.71 5.75
C ASP A 75 -13.74 -9.58 7.17
N ALA A 76 -13.25 -10.68 7.75
CA ALA A 76 -12.61 -10.69 9.06
C ALA A 76 -11.12 -10.35 8.98
N VAL A 77 -10.64 -9.62 9.98
CA VAL A 77 -9.24 -9.30 10.25
C VAL A 77 -8.91 -9.89 11.61
N GLY A 78 -7.87 -10.72 11.69
CA GLY A 78 -7.62 -11.51 12.89
C GLY A 78 -6.16 -11.61 13.30
N THR A 79 -5.22 -11.45 12.38
CA THR A 79 -3.78 -11.59 12.64
C THR A 79 -3.15 -10.28 13.10
N ILE A 80 -3.40 -9.15 12.44
CA ILE A 80 -2.87 -7.84 12.87
C ILE A 80 -3.64 -7.33 14.09
N PHE A 81 -4.97 -7.30 14.02
CA PHE A 81 -5.86 -6.98 15.13
C PHE A 81 -7.19 -7.72 14.94
N ARG A 82 -8.05 -7.69 15.95
CA ARG A 82 -9.40 -8.25 15.85
C ARG A 82 -10.33 -7.19 15.25
N GLY A 83 -10.78 -7.41 14.03
CA GLY A 83 -11.68 -6.48 13.37
C GLY A 83 -12.47 -7.11 12.24
N ALA A 84 -13.47 -6.42 11.75
CA ALA A 84 -14.32 -6.93 10.68
C ALA A 84 -14.81 -5.80 9.78
N ILE A 85 -15.10 -6.14 8.54
CA ILE A 85 -15.63 -5.20 7.56
C ILE A 85 -17.09 -5.54 7.32
N VAL A 86 -17.94 -4.54 7.49
CA VAL A 86 -19.40 -4.73 7.57
C VAL A 86 -20.11 -3.69 6.71
N SER A 87 -21.26 -4.05 6.16
CA SER A 87 -22.14 -3.12 5.45
C SER A 87 -23.37 -2.86 6.30
N LEU A 88 -23.50 -1.64 6.82
CA LEU A 88 -24.49 -1.27 7.84
C LEU A 88 -25.18 0.06 7.52
N THR A 89 -26.39 0.25 8.03
CA THR A 89 -27.02 1.57 8.13
C THR A 89 -26.48 2.33 9.35
N LYS A 90 -26.68 3.66 9.38
CA LYS A 90 -26.26 4.49 10.53
C LYS A 90 -26.92 4.06 11.85
N GLU A 91 -28.16 3.60 11.81
CA GLU A 91 -28.89 3.08 12.97
C GLU A 91 -28.30 1.76 13.48
N GLN A 92 -27.84 0.90 12.56
CA GLN A 92 -27.15 -0.34 12.91
C GLN A 92 -25.77 -0.03 13.52
N VAL A 93 -25.01 0.91 12.97
CA VAL A 93 -23.74 1.37 13.54
C VAL A 93 -23.94 1.95 14.95
N ALA A 94 -24.98 2.76 15.16
CA ALA A 94 -25.29 3.34 16.47
C ALA A 94 -25.65 2.29 17.54
N ARG A 95 -26.20 1.14 17.13
CA ARG A 95 -26.42 -0.01 18.02
C ARG A 95 -25.15 -0.82 18.25
N LEU A 96 -24.42 -1.14 17.18
CA LEU A 96 -23.18 -1.91 17.24
C LEU A 96 -22.11 -1.24 18.11
N SER A 97 -21.96 0.09 17.96
CA SER A 97 -20.94 0.87 18.69
C SER A 97 -21.17 0.93 20.21
N LYS A 98 -22.33 0.48 20.71
CA LYS A 98 -22.62 0.38 22.15
C LYS A 98 -22.27 -0.97 22.74
N HIS A 99 -21.92 -1.96 21.91
CA HIS A 99 -21.61 -3.30 22.38
C HIS A 99 -20.24 -3.31 23.06
N ALA A 100 -20.13 -3.95 24.23
CA ALA A 100 -18.93 -3.90 25.08
C ALA A 100 -17.67 -4.56 24.45
N SER A 101 -17.82 -5.31 23.36
CA SER A 101 -16.69 -5.88 22.62
C SER A 101 -16.16 -4.98 21.51
N VAL A 102 -16.90 -3.92 21.14
CA VAL A 102 -16.56 -3.03 20.03
C VAL A 102 -15.78 -1.84 20.59
N LYS A 103 -14.53 -1.69 20.16
CA LYS A 103 -13.67 -0.58 20.54
C LYS A 103 -14.08 0.69 19.80
N TYR A 104 -14.24 0.59 18.49
CA TYR A 104 -14.80 1.64 17.63
C TYR A 104 -15.27 1.07 16.30
N VAL A 105 -16.06 1.89 15.60
CA VAL A 105 -16.48 1.66 14.21
C VAL A 105 -16.11 2.91 13.43
N GLU A 106 -15.41 2.74 12.31
CA GLU A 106 -15.07 3.84 11.41
C GLU A 106 -15.58 3.56 10.00
N LEU A 107 -15.88 4.62 9.24
CA LEU A 107 -16.32 4.49 7.85
C LEU A 107 -15.16 4.02 6.99
N ASP A 108 -15.40 3.01 6.15
CA ASP A 108 -14.41 2.55 5.17
C ASP A 108 -14.33 3.55 4.02
N ARG A 109 -13.14 4.13 3.82
CA ARG A 109 -12.93 5.18 2.82
C ARG A 109 -12.22 4.62 1.61
N SER A 110 -12.54 5.20 0.47
CA SER A 110 -11.89 4.92 -0.80
C SER A 110 -10.46 5.47 -0.84
N ILE A 111 -9.58 4.74 -1.49
CA ILE A 111 -8.24 5.15 -1.89
C ILE A 111 -8.14 5.09 -3.40
N VAL A 112 -7.42 6.05 -3.98
CA VAL A 112 -7.12 6.07 -5.41
C VAL A 112 -5.63 6.22 -5.54
N GLY A 113 -4.98 5.32 -6.27
CA GLY A 113 -3.58 5.52 -6.63
C GLY A 113 -3.49 6.73 -7.59
N PRO A 114 -2.64 7.73 -7.32
CA PRO A 114 -2.47 8.85 -8.23
C PRO A 114 -1.94 8.35 -9.58
N PHE A 115 -2.56 8.74 -10.69
CA PHE A 115 -2.13 8.36 -12.04
C PHE A 115 -1.79 9.58 -12.88
N GLN A 116 -0.53 9.69 -13.31
CA GLN A 116 -0.11 10.46 -14.48
C GLN A 116 1.08 9.75 -15.16
N PRO A 117 0.84 8.86 -16.16
CA PRO A 117 1.92 8.36 -17.00
C PRO A 117 2.47 9.56 -17.77
N SER A 118 3.78 9.78 -17.70
CA SER A 118 4.41 10.90 -18.40
C SER A 118 4.62 10.61 -19.89
N VAL A 119 4.69 9.34 -20.28
CA VAL A 119 5.01 8.90 -21.65
C VAL A 119 4.31 7.55 -21.96
N PRO A 120 3.91 7.24 -23.22
CA PRO A 120 3.40 5.92 -23.58
C PRO A 120 4.41 4.79 -23.34
N ALA A 121 3.89 3.58 -23.07
CA ALA A 121 4.72 2.40 -22.84
C ALA A 121 5.60 2.06 -24.06
N MET A 122 6.88 1.75 -23.81
CA MET A 122 7.86 1.25 -24.77
C MET A 122 7.78 -0.29 -24.83
N ALA A 123 7.74 -0.84 -26.05
CA ALA A 123 7.64 -2.28 -26.29
C ALA A 123 8.98 -3.05 -26.11
N GLN A 124 8.88 -4.35 -25.85
CA GLN A 124 9.97 -5.33 -25.62
C GLN A 124 11.10 -5.39 -26.65
N HIS A 125 10.90 -4.87 -27.87
CA HIS A 125 11.65 -5.34 -29.04
C HIS A 125 12.32 -4.22 -29.83
N SER A 126 13.25 -3.52 -29.19
CA SER A 126 14.32 -2.84 -29.91
C SER A 126 15.64 -3.38 -29.35
N ASN A 127 16.68 -3.50 -30.17
CA ASN A 127 18.04 -3.93 -29.79
C ASN A 127 18.68 -2.99 -28.73
N VAL A 128 18.08 -2.90 -27.54
CA VAL A 128 18.39 -1.93 -26.50
C VAL A 128 18.95 -2.72 -25.33
N THR A 129 20.22 -2.46 -25.04
CA THR A 129 20.86 -2.86 -23.80
C THR A 129 19.97 -2.48 -22.61
N GLN A 130 19.92 -3.32 -21.60
CA GLN A 130 19.23 -3.02 -20.34
C GLN A 130 19.52 -1.59 -19.85
N ILE A 131 18.46 -0.90 -19.42
CA ILE A 131 18.52 0.49 -18.96
C ILE A 131 18.74 0.50 -17.45
N LEU A 132 19.75 1.23 -16.97
CA LEU A 132 19.86 1.64 -15.57
C LEU A 132 19.04 2.92 -15.35
N PRO A 133 17.88 2.87 -14.67
CA PRO A 133 17.11 4.08 -14.41
C PRO A 133 17.92 5.07 -13.57
N TRP A 134 17.79 6.37 -13.87
CA TRP A 134 18.55 7.42 -13.18
C TRP A 134 18.36 7.37 -11.67
N GLY A 135 17.15 7.04 -11.22
CA GLY A 135 16.81 6.93 -9.80
C GLY A 135 17.63 5.85 -9.09
N VAL A 136 17.73 4.66 -9.69
CA VAL A 136 18.57 3.56 -9.19
C VAL A 136 20.03 3.98 -9.12
N ALA A 137 20.56 4.63 -10.17
CA ALA A 137 21.93 5.14 -10.17
C ALA A 137 22.15 6.21 -9.06
N ARG A 138 21.18 7.09 -8.84
CA ARG A 138 21.25 8.22 -7.90
C ARG A 138 21.46 7.77 -6.46
N ILE A 139 20.89 6.63 -6.08
CA ILE A 139 20.86 6.13 -4.70
C ILE A 139 21.95 5.08 -4.42
N GLY A 140 22.89 4.89 -5.35
CA GLY A 140 24.05 4.01 -5.21
C GLY A 140 24.05 2.78 -6.12
N GLY A 141 23.12 2.70 -7.08
CA GLY A 141 23.04 1.60 -8.05
C GLY A 141 22.40 0.32 -7.50
N PRO A 142 22.27 -0.72 -8.34
CA PRO A 142 21.68 -2.00 -7.94
C PRO A 142 22.52 -2.76 -6.91
N VAL A 143 21.87 -3.63 -6.12
CA VAL A 143 22.48 -4.74 -5.37
C VAL A 143 21.79 -6.03 -5.76
N ASP A 144 22.54 -6.99 -6.30
CA ASP A 144 21.98 -8.32 -6.57
C ASP A 144 21.32 -8.90 -5.31
N ALA A 145 20.02 -9.17 -5.43
CA ALA A 145 19.19 -9.74 -4.38
C ALA A 145 18.54 -11.05 -4.84
N SER A 146 19.02 -11.65 -5.93
CA SER A 146 18.53 -12.92 -6.48
C SER A 146 18.56 -14.07 -5.46
N ASN A 147 19.53 -14.05 -4.54
CA ASN A 147 19.68 -15.04 -3.46
C ASN A 147 19.25 -14.51 -2.09
N SER A 148 18.59 -13.35 -2.03
CA SER A 148 18.13 -12.77 -0.76
C SER A 148 17.04 -13.62 -0.11
N SER A 149 17.11 -13.76 1.21
CA SER A 149 16.01 -14.31 1.99
C SER A 149 14.87 -13.31 2.18
N VAL A 150 15.10 -12.01 1.96
CA VAL A 150 14.09 -10.96 2.10
C VAL A 150 13.05 -11.09 1.00
N THR A 151 11.78 -10.99 1.37
CA THR A 151 10.65 -10.84 0.44
C THR A 151 10.17 -9.40 0.49
N VAL A 152 9.81 -8.83 -0.67
CA VAL A 152 9.12 -7.54 -0.74
C VAL A 152 7.67 -7.76 -1.16
N TYR A 153 6.74 -7.32 -0.32
CA TYR A 153 5.31 -7.35 -0.58
C TYR A 153 4.89 -6.02 -1.22
N ILE A 154 4.36 -6.07 -2.43
CA ILE A 154 3.86 -4.90 -3.16
C ILE A 154 2.36 -4.81 -2.93
N VAL A 155 1.93 -3.86 -2.09
CA VAL A 155 0.51 -3.61 -1.80
C VAL A 155 0.02 -2.52 -2.73
N ASP A 156 -0.61 -2.93 -3.85
CA ASP A 156 -0.86 -2.05 -5.01
C ASP A 156 -1.98 -2.61 -5.95
N SER A 157 -1.98 -2.30 -7.24
CA SER A 157 -2.92 -2.77 -8.26
C SER A 157 -2.71 -4.21 -8.75
N GLY A 158 -1.71 -4.89 -8.18
CA GLY A 158 -1.24 -6.20 -8.59
C GLY A 158 0.17 -6.13 -9.17
N ILE A 159 0.71 -7.26 -9.62
CA ILE A 159 1.95 -7.32 -10.40
C ILE A 159 1.66 -8.20 -11.59
N ASP A 160 2.11 -7.81 -12.78
CA ASP A 160 2.17 -8.68 -13.96
C ASP A 160 2.96 -9.94 -13.60
N LEU A 161 2.22 -11.04 -13.38
CA LEU A 161 2.74 -12.25 -12.73
C LEU A 161 3.74 -13.01 -13.62
N ASP A 162 3.68 -12.81 -14.94
CA ASP A 162 4.55 -13.45 -15.91
C ASP A 162 5.53 -12.49 -16.61
N HIS A 163 5.63 -11.25 -16.11
CA HIS A 163 6.60 -10.27 -16.61
C HIS A 163 8.03 -10.84 -16.58
N PRO A 164 8.73 -10.92 -17.72
CA PRO A 164 10.01 -11.65 -17.82
C PRO A 164 11.14 -11.01 -17.01
N ASP A 165 11.00 -9.72 -16.71
CA ASP A 165 11.97 -8.94 -15.93
C ASP A 165 11.75 -9.01 -14.40
N LEU A 166 10.71 -9.71 -13.93
CA LEU A 166 10.36 -9.76 -12.50
C LEU A 166 10.52 -11.17 -11.89
N ASN A 167 10.61 -11.22 -10.57
CA ASN A 167 10.68 -12.47 -9.78
C ASN A 167 9.48 -12.58 -8.84
N VAL A 168 8.30 -12.86 -9.41
CA VAL A 168 7.04 -12.86 -8.66
C VAL A 168 6.76 -14.24 -8.07
N ASP A 169 6.46 -14.27 -6.77
CA ASP A 169 5.98 -15.44 -6.06
C ASP A 169 4.45 -15.52 -6.20
N VAL A 170 4.01 -16.19 -7.28
CA VAL A 170 2.60 -16.37 -7.61
C VAL A 170 1.85 -17.12 -6.49
N VAL A 171 2.51 -18.06 -5.81
CA VAL A 171 1.88 -18.91 -4.78
C VAL A 171 1.48 -18.11 -3.54
N ARG A 172 2.27 -17.10 -3.15
CA ARG A 172 1.94 -16.21 -2.02
C ARG A 172 1.15 -14.97 -2.41
N SER A 173 1.02 -14.68 -3.71
CA SER A 173 0.31 -13.49 -4.20
C SER A 173 -1.21 -13.61 -4.03
N ARG A 174 -1.88 -12.54 -3.60
CA ARG A 174 -3.32 -12.51 -3.25
C ARG A 174 -3.99 -11.22 -3.74
N SER A 175 -5.29 -11.29 -4.00
CA SER A 175 -6.14 -10.12 -4.25
C SER A 175 -7.17 -9.96 -3.14
N PHE A 176 -7.41 -8.71 -2.77
CA PHE A 176 -8.41 -8.26 -1.79
C PHE A 176 -9.48 -7.39 -2.46
N VAL A 177 -9.38 -7.20 -3.77
CA VAL A 177 -10.39 -6.49 -4.57
C VAL A 177 -11.65 -7.36 -4.66
N GLU A 178 -12.78 -6.79 -4.25
CA GLU A 178 -14.04 -7.51 -4.26
C GLU A 178 -14.43 -7.95 -5.67
N GLY A 179 -14.82 -9.23 -5.82
CA GLY A 179 -15.25 -9.80 -7.10
C GLY A 179 -14.12 -10.19 -8.06
N ASN A 180 -12.84 -9.89 -7.74
CA ASN A 180 -11.70 -10.29 -8.56
C ASN A 180 -10.61 -10.98 -7.72
N PRO A 181 -10.49 -12.32 -7.77
CA PRO A 181 -9.52 -13.06 -6.98
C PRO A 181 -8.09 -13.02 -7.55
N SER A 182 -7.89 -12.48 -8.75
CA SER A 182 -6.57 -12.50 -9.41
C SER A 182 -5.61 -11.48 -8.78
N PRO A 183 -4.41 -11.88 -8.32
CA PRO A 183 -3.39 -10.94 -7.87
C PRO A 183 -2.62 -10.28 -9.03
N ASP A 184 -2.96 -10.65 -10.26
CA ASP A 184 -2.38 -10.07 -11.48
C ASP A 184 -2.76 -8.60 -11.61
N ASP A 185 -1.90 -7.81 -12.24
CA ASP A 185 -2.06 -6.37 -12.31
C ASP A 185 -3.19 -5.96 -13.25
N GLY A 186 -4.24 -5.35 -12.67
CA GLY A 186 -5.39 -4.87 -13.44
C GLY A 186 -5.19 -3.47 -14.05
N HIS A 187 -4.11 -2.77 -13.69
CA HIS A 187 -3.95 -1.34 -14.01
C HIS A 187 -2.55 -0.99 -14.56
N GLY A 188 -1.47 -1.55 -14.00
CA GLY A 188 -0.08 -1.35 -14.40
C GLY A 188 0.79 -0.60 -13.39
N HIS A 189 0.19 0.03 -12.39
CA HIS A 189 0.92 0.80 -11.37
C HIS A 189 1.76 -0.11 -10.48
N GLY A 190 1.18 -1.21 -9.98
CA GLY A 190 1.89 -2.14 -9.12
C GLY A 190 3.03 -2.88 -9.84
N THR A 191 2.88 -3.20 -11.12
CA THR A 191 3.98 -3.72 -11.97
C THR A 191 5.11 -2.71 -12.09
N HIS A 192 4.79 -1.43 -12.28
CA HIS A 192 5.80 -0.37 -12.33
C HIS A 192 6.54 -0.20 -11.00
N VAL A 193 5.81 -0.19 -9.89
CA VAL A 193 6.38 -0.16 -8.54
C VAL A 193 7.30 -1.37 -8.29
N ALA A 194 6.85 -2.57 -8.67
CA ALA A 194 7.60 -3.81 -8.52
C ALA A 194 8.93 -3.81 -9.28
N GLY A 195 8.98 -3.25 -10.50
CA GLY A 195 10.22 -3.14 -11.28
C GLY A 195 11.25 -2.22 -10.65
N ILE A 196 10.83 -1.11 -10.04
CA ILE A 196 11.74 -0.20 -9.33
C ILE A 196 12.41 -0.92 -8.17
N VAL A 197 11.65 -1.73 -7.42
CA VAL A 197 12.21 -2.54 -6.33
C VAL A 197 13.18 -3.57 -6.89
N GLY A 198 12.77 -4.38 -7.88
CA GLY A 198 13.38 -5.69 -8.09
C GLY A 198 13.49 -6.19 -9.53
N ALA A 199 13.32 -5.34 -10.55
CA ALA A 199 13.59 -5.75 -11.93
C ALA A 199 15.01 -6.36 -12.05
N ARG A 200 15.11 -7.49 -12.75
CA ARG A 200 16.29 -8.35 -12.78
C ARG A 200 17.47 -7.65 -13.45
N ASP A 201 18.68 -7.91 -13.02
CA ASP A 201 19.89 -7.50 -13.74
C ASP A 201 20.17 -8.55 -14.82
N ASN A 202 19.94 -8.20 -16.09
CA ASN A 202 19.96 -9.11 -17.24
C ASN A 202 20.46 -8.40 -18.52
N GLN A 203 19.82 -8.59 -19.67
CA GLN A 203 20.24 -8.03 -20.95
C GLN A 203 19.17 -7.16 -21.63
N PHE A 204 18.00 -7.00 -21.03
CA PHE A 204 16.87 -6.23 -21.56
C PHE A 204 16.17 -5.45 -20.44
N GLY A 205 15.19 -4.62 -20.82
CA GLY A 205 14.33 -3.97 -19.84
C GLY A 205 15.04 -2.95 -18.95
N VAL A 206 14.74 -2.99 -17.65
CA VAL A 206 15.31 -2.09 -16.64
C VAL A 206 15.95 -2.90 -15.52
N VAL A 207 16.80 -2.28 -14.71
CA VAL A 207 17.32 -2.89 -13.49
C VAL A 207 16.77 -2.18 -12.27
N GLY A 208 16.26 -2.94 -11.30
CA GLY A 208 15.71 -2.43 -10.04
C GLY A 208 16.81 -2.09 -9.02
N VAL A 209 16.42 -1.60 -7.85
CA VAL A 209 17.35 -1.29 -6.74
C VAL A 209 17.92 -2.56 -6.10
N ALA A 210 17.08 -3.60 -5.96
CA ALA A 210 17.45 -4.92 -5.45
C ALA A 210 17.11 -6.00 -6.49
N PRO A 211 17.85 -6.07 -7.62
CA PRO A 211 17.49 -6.95 -8.73
C PRO A 211 17.29 -8.41 -8.34
N GLY A 212 16.21 -8.99 -8.83
CA GLY A 212 15.90 -10.40 -8.61
C GLY A 212 15.36 -10.75 -7.22
N VAL A 213 15.18 -9.76 -6.32
CA VAL A 213 14.50 -9.99 -5.03
C VAL A 213 13.13 -10.62 -5.28
N ARG A 214 12.70 -11.49 -4.35
CA ARG A 214 11.38 -12.11 -4.44
C ARG A 214 10.28 -11.09 -4.14
N LEU A 215 9.36 -10.93 -5.09
CA LEU A 215 8.23 -10.02 -5.03
C LEU A 215 6.94 -10.80 -4.77
N VAL A 216 6.06 -10.30 -3.90
CA VAL A 216 4.72 -10.86 -3.67
C VAL A 216 3.67 -9.79 -3.98
N SER A 217 2.74 -10.10 -4.87
CA SER A 217 1.64 -9.20 -5.22
C SER A 217 0.53 -9.28 -4.18
N MET A 218 0.22 -8.15 -3.54
CA MET A 218 -0.90 -7.98 -2.61
C MET A 218 -1.86 -6.95 -3.21
N ARG A 219 -2.73 -7.41 -4.10
CA ARG A 219 -3.58 -6.53 -4.89
C ARG A 219 -4.74 -5.94 -4.07
N VAL A 220 -4.75 -4.62 -3.94
CA VAL A 220 -5.76 -3.83 -3.20
C VAL A 220 -6.33 -2.67 -4.03
N LEU A 221 -5.89 -2.50 -5.28
CA LEU A 221 -6.49 -1.56 -6.23
C LEU A 221 -7.04 -2.32 -7.44
N ASN A 222 -8.20 -1.88 -7.92
CA ASN A 222 -8.85 -2.42 -9.11
C ASN A 222 -8.26 -1.82 -10.40
N GLU A 223 -8.85 -2.18 -11.54
CA GLU A 223 -8.43 -1.77 -12.88
C GLU A 223 -8.53 -0.25 -13.12
N ARG A 224 -9.28 0.47 -12.27
CA ARG A 224 -9.40 1.94 -12.28
C ARG A 224 -8.47 2.60 -11.24
N ASN A 225 -7.51 1.85 -10.71
CA ASN A 225 -6.62 2.27 -9.64
C ASN A 225 -7.33 2.69 -8.34
N TRP A 226 -8.51 2.14 -8.10
CA TRP A 226 -9.36 2.46 -6.95
C TRP A 226 -9.40 1.27 -5.98
N GLY A 227 -9.43 1.56 -4.68
CA GLY A 227 -9.58 0.56 -3.64
C GLY A 227 -10.19 1.13 -2.37
N GLN A 228 -10.13 0.34 -1.29
CA GLN A 228 -10.63 0.72 0.02
C GLN A 228 -9.54 0.56 1.08
N PHE A 229 -9.61 1.36 2.16
CA PHE A 229 -8.74 1.14 3.32
C PHE A 229 -8.89 -0.27 3.87
N SER A 230 -10.12 -0.80 3.90
CA SER A 230 -10.37 -2.17 4.34
C SER A 230 -9.59 -3.23 3.54
N TRP A 231 -9.45 -3.08 2.22
CA TRP A 231 -8.70 -4.02 1.38
C TRP A 231 -7.20 -3.98 1.71
N SER A 232 -6.67 -2.78 2.01
CA SER A 232 -5.29 -2.60 2.48
C SER A 232 -5.06 -3.24 3.85
N ILE A 233 -6.01 -3.09 4.77
CA ILE A 233 -5.97 -3.73 6.09
C ILE A 233 -5.98 -5.26 5.96
N GLN A 234 -6.84 -5.83 5.10
CA GLN A 234 -6.84 -7.27 4.84
C GLN A 234 -5.53 -7.76 4.23
N ALA A 235 -4.93 -6.98 3.31
CA ALA A 235 -3.61 -7.29 2.77
C ALA A 235 -2.54 -7.30 3.87
N PHE A 236 -2.54 -6.30 4.76
CA PHE A 236 -1.64 -6.25 5.92
C PHE A 236 -1.86 -7.43 6.87
N ASP A 237 -3.09 -7.87 7.10
CA ASP A 237 -3.41 -9.07 7.89
C ASP A 237 -2.80 -10.33 7.28
N ALA A 238 -2.97 -10.51 5.96
CA ALA A 238 -2.40 -11.63 5.24
C ALA A 238 -0.86 -11.59 5.26
N ILE A 239 -0.24 -10.43 5.04
CA ILE A 239 1.21 -10.25 5.15
C ILE A 239 1.68 -10.64 6.55
N ALA A 240 0.98 -10.23 7.60
CA ALA A 240 1.35 -10.54 8.99
C ALA A 240 1.35 -12.06 9.30
N SER A 241 0.67 -12.88 8.50
CA SER A 241 0.70 -14.35 8.62
C SER A 241 1.79 -15.03 7.79
N MET A 242 2.37 -14.34 6.81
CA MET A 242 3.34 -14.90 5.85
C MET A 242 4.75 -14.33 6.00
N ALA A 243 4.87 -13.08 6.41
CA ALA A 243 6.11 -12.32 6.44
C ALA A 243 6.95 -12.64 7.67
N ARG A 244 8.26 -12.45 7.54
CA ARG A 244 9.24 -12.62 8.62
C ARG A 244 9.84 -11.26 8.99
N PRO A 245 10.38 -11.12 10.21
CA PRO A 245 11.16 -9.94 10.57
C PRO A 245 12.26 -9.69 9.53
N GLY A 246 12.35 -8.45 9.05
CA GLY A 246 13.28 -8.05 8.01
C GLY A 246 12.70 -8.04 6.58
N ASP A 247 11.55 -8.68 6.33
CA ASP A 247 10.81 -8.52 5.07
C ASP A 247 10.30 -7.08 4.92
N VAL A 248 10.03 -6.67 3.67
CA VAL A 248 9.66 -5.29 3.34
C VAL A 248 8.25 -5.25 2.76
N VAL A 249 7.46 -4.26 3.16
CA VAL A 249 6.17 -3.92 2.56
C VAL A 249 6.33 -2.58 1.86
N ASN A 250 6.00 -2.52 0.57
CA ASN A 250 5.90 -1.28 -0.17
C ASN A 250 4.41 -0.93 -0.35
N TYR A 251 3.98 0.17 0.26
CA TYR A 251 2.64 0.72 0.13
C TYR A 251 2.70 2.07 -0.60
N SER A 252 2.63 2.01 -1.93
CA SER A 252 2.74 3.17 -2.84
C SER A 252 1.38 3.84 -3.09
N ILE A 253 0.54 3.92 -2.07
CA ILE A 253 -0.84 4.41 -2.17
C ILE A 253 -1.06 5.55 -1.17
N SER A 254 -1.72 6.61 -1.60
CA SER A 254 -2.13 7.73 -0.76
C SER A 254 -3.54 8.19 -1.13
N PRO A 255 -4.40 8.57 -0.18
CA PRO A 255 -5.70 9.14 -0.51
C PRO A 255 -5.53 10.50 -1.22
N THR A 256 -6.43 10.81 -2.15
CA THR A 256 -6.39 12.05 -2.95
C THR A 256 -6.98 13.26 -2.22
N ALA A 257 -7.58 13.04 -1.06
CA ALA A 257 -8.08 14.06 -0.15
C ALA A 257 -7.60 13.77 1.27
N ARG A 258 -7.63 14.79 2.13
CA ARG A 258 -7.23 14.68 3.55
C ARG A 258 -8.15 13.72 4.27
N TYR A 259 -7.68 12.49 4.47
CA TYR A 259 -8.39 11.44 5.16
C TYR A 259 -7.43 10.67 6.06
N THR A 260 -7.88 10.45 7.28
CA THR A 260 -7.18 9.64 8.28
C THR A 260 -8.03 8.43 8.67
N SER A 261 -7.40 7.30 8.92
CA SER A 261 -8.04 6.06 9.38
C SER A 261 -7.19 5.48 10.51
N GLU A 262 -7.80 5.32 11.69
CA GLU A 262 -7.08 4.76 12.84
C GLU A 262 -6.85 3.27 12.63
N ALA A 263 -7.78 2.56 11.98
CA ALA A 263 -7.60 1.14 11.69
C ALA A 263 -6.45 0.89 10.70
N LEU A 264 -6.29 1.73 9.67
CA LEU A 264 -5.18 1.62 8.72
C LEU A 264 -3.84 1.97 9.38
N ASP A 265 -3.80 3.07 10.15
CA ASP A 265 -2.61 3.49 10.88
C ASP A 265 -2.16 2.38 11.86
N GLU A 266 -3.08 1.79 12.61
CA GLU A 266 -2.78 0.69 13.54
C GLU A 266 -2.34 -0.59 12.82
N ALA A 267 -2.92 -0.93 11.66
CA ALA A 267 -2.47 -2.06 10.85
C ALA A 267 -0.98 -1.93 10.48
N VAL A 268 -0.57 -0.74 10.04
CA VAL A 268 0.83 -0.44 9.69
C VAL A 268 1.73 -0.51 10.92
N ARG A 269 1.36 0.11 12.05
CA ARG A 269 2.13 0.02 13.31
C ARG A 269 2.34 -1.42 13.74
N ARG A 270 1.31 -2.26 13.65
CA ARG A 270 1.40 -3.67 14.07
C ARG A 270 2.27 -4.52 13.15
N LEU A 271 2.29 -4.25 11.84
CA LEU A 271 3.28 -4.84 10.94
C LEU A 271 4.70 -4.43 11.34
N ALA A 272 4.93 -3.13 11.53
CA ALA A 272 6.23 -2.58 11.89
C ALA A 272 6.80 -3.16 13.20
N ARG A 273 5.93 -3.33 14.21
CA ARG A 273 6.27 -3.95 15.51
C ARG A 273 6.61 -5.44 15.42
N ARG A 274 6.23 -6.12 14.32
CA ARG A 274 6.69 -7.50 14.01
C ARG A 274 8.07 -7.53 13.35
N GLY A 275 8.75 -6.39 13.23
CA GLY A 275 10.05 -6.27 12.58
C GLY A 275 9.97 -6.25 11.05
N ILE A 276 8.77 -6.10 10.49
CA ILE A 276 8.56 -5.90 9.05
C ILE A 276 8.83 -4.43 8.75
N ARG A 277 9.54 -4.14 7.66
CA ARG A 277 9.88 -2.76 7.26
C ARG A 277 8.81 -2.26 6.31
N VAL A 278 8.13 -1.17 6.63
CA VAL A 278 6.99 -0.67 5.86
C VAL A 278 7.34 0.67 5.23
N CYS A 279 7.40 0.72 3.91
CA CYS A 279 7.60 1.96 3.14
C CYS A 279 6.24 2.52 2.71
N LEU A 280 6.01 3.80 3.00
CA LEU A 280 4.78 4.52 2.70
C LEU A 280 5.06 5.67 1.74
N ALA A 281 4.22 5.83 0.71
CA ALA A 281 4.23 7.06 -0.09
C ALA A 281 3.74 8.25 0.74
N SER A 282 4.44 9.39 0.70
CA SER A 282 4.03 10.60 1.43
C SER A 282 2.75 11.22 0.87
N GLY A 283 2.49 11.03 -0.43
CA GLY A 283 1.33 11.55 -1.16
C GLY A 283 1.67 12.69 -2.13
N ASN A 284 0.74 13.01 -3.03
CA ASN A 284 0.98 13.88 -4.19
C ASN A 284 0.13 15.16 -4.18
N ALA A 285 -0.18 15.71 -3.00
CA ALA A 285 -1.04 16.88 -2.82
C ALA A 285 -0.27 18.18 -2.50
N ALA A 286 1.07 18.14 -2.45
CA ALA A 286 1.91 19.23 -1.98
C ALA A 286 1.51 19.74 -0.57
N ASP A 287 1.16 18.81 0.31
CA ASP A 287 0.54 19.07 1.60
C ASP A 287 1.27 18.32 2.74
N ASP A 288 0.87 18.62 3.98
CA ASP A 288 1.43 17.98 5.17
C ASP A 288 0.99 16.51 5.30
N CYS A 289 1.94 15.60 5.40
CA CYS A 289 1.70 14.16 5.53
C CYS A 289 0.82 13.79 6.72
N ARG A 290 0.77 14.61 7.78
CA ARG A 290 -0.04 14.37 8.98
C ARG A 290 -1.54 14.33 8.71
N GLU A 291 -1.98 14.88 7.58
CA GLU A 291 -3.37 14.93 7.13
C GLU A 291 -3.79 13.66 6.36
N TYR A 292 -2.89 12.70 6.13
CA TYR A 292 -3.10 11.52 5.29
C TYR A 292 -2.70 10.22 5.99
N SER A 293 -3.61 9.24 6.03
CA SER A 293 -3.27 7.88 6.47
C SER A 293 -2.81 7.00 5.29
N PRO A 294 -1.78 6.16 5.46
CA PRO A 294 -0.99 5.98 6.68
C PRO A 294 0.29 6.85 6.75
N ALA A 295 0.51 7.79 5.81
CA ALA A 295 1.72 8.62 5.74
C ALA A 295 2.00 9.47 7.00
N ARG A 296 0.98 9.71 7.82
CA ARG A 296 1.08 10.36 9.14
C ARG A 296 1.72 9.51 10.24
N VAL A 297 1.87 8.19 10.03
CA VAL A 297 2.43 7.28 11.04
C VAL A 297 3.95 7.34 10.99
N ASN A 298 4.56 7.59 12.15
CA ASN A 298 6.01 7.57 12.31
C ASN A 298 6.38 6.72 13.56
N GLU A 299 6.92 5.52 13.32
CA GLU A 299 7.43 4.58 14.33
C GLU A 299 8.64 3.80 13.76
N PRO A 300 9.48 3.16 14.59
CA PRO A 300 10.53 2.28 14.09
C PRO A 300 10.02 1.24 13.08
N ASN A 301 10.79 1.05 12.01
CA ASN A 301 10.46 0.22 10.84
C ASN A 301 9.36 0.76 9.92
N ILE A 302 8.86 1.99 10.12
CA ILE A 302 8.02 2.70 9.16
C ILE A 302 8.89 3.77 8.49
N TYR A 303 8.77 3.89 7.18
CA TYR A 303 9.56 4.82 6.37
C TYR A 303 8.62 5.56 5.42
N THR A 304 8.33 6.83 5.70
CA THR A 304 7.51 7.68 4.81
C THR A 304 8.42 8.39 3.82
N ILE A 305 8.10 8.25 2.52
CA ILE A 305 9.01 8.61 1.43
C ILE A 305 8.42 9.74 0.58
N SER A 306 9.15 10.86 0.51
CA SER A 306 8.86 11.98 -0.40
C SER A 306 9.57 11.80 -1.76
N ALA A 307 9.16 12.57 -2.76
CA ALA A 307 9.66 12.45 -4.13
C ALA A 307 10.59 13.59 -4.53
N VAL A 308 11.73 13.27 -5.16
CA VAL A 308 12.61 14.24 -5.81
C VAL A 308 12.70 14.03 -7.33
N GLY A 309 13.06 15.10 -8.03
CA GLY A 309 13.53 15.04 -9.42
C GLY A 309 15.04 14.79 -9.51
N GLU A 310 15.53 14.59 -10.74
CA GLU A 310 16.94 14.28 -11.03
C GLU A 310 17.93 15.34 -10.53
N ASN A 311 17.50 16.61 -10.51
CA ASN A 311 18.25 17.74 -9.96
C ASN A 311 18.35 17.75 -8.41
N GLY A 312 17.72 16.79 -7.73
CA GLY A 312 17.67 16.70 -6.27
C GLY A 312 16.75 17.72 -5.60
N THR A 313 15.81 18.34 -6.34
CA THR A 313 14.76 19.18 -5.76
C THR A 313 13.53 18.37 -5.44
N LEU A 314 12.87 18.70 -4.32
CA LEU A 314 11.56 18.15 -3.97
C LEU A 314 10.58 18.35 -5.14
N ALA A 315 9.87 17.29 -5.52
CA ALA A 315 8.91 17.34 -6.61
C ALA A 315 7.74 18.26 -6.23
N SER A 316 7.21 19.01 -7.20
CA SER A 316 6.18 20.01 -6.94
C SER A 316 4.89 19.42 -6.36
N PHE A 317 4.60 18.15 -6.61
CA PHE A 317 3.44 17.45 -6.05
C PHE A 317 3.73 16.80 -4.70
N SER A 318 5.00 16.61 -4.29
CA SER A 318 5.32 15.79 -3.11
C SER A 318 4.75 16.41 -1.85
N ASN A 319 4.03 15.60 -1.07
CA ASN A 319 3.75 15.90 0.32
C ASN A 319 5.05 15.94 1.13
N HIS A 320 5.01 16.67 2.23
CA HIS A 320 6.15 17.00 3.09
C HIS A 320 5.74 16.98 4.57
N GLY A 321 6.64 17.32 5.48
CA GLY A 321 6.35 17.43 6.91
C GLY A 321 7.12 16.42 7.76
N SER A 322 6.98 16.56 9.08
CA SER A 322 7.82 15.89 10.08
C SER A 322 7.71 14.36 10.15
N THR A 323 6.80 13.75 9.39
CA THR A 323 6.68 12.28 9.30
C THR A 323 7.46 11.69 8.14
N VAL A 324 7.99 12.52 7.23
CA VAL A 324 8.88 12.08 6.14
C VAL A 324 10.24 11.70 6.72
N ASP A 325 10.71 10.51 6.37
CA ASP A 325 12.00 9.98 6.83
C ASP A 325 13.10 10.22 5.80
N PHE A 326 12.76 10.01 4.52
CA PHE A 326 13.68 10.13 3.39
C PHE A 326 12.96 10.64 2.16
N ALA A 327 13.72 11.28 1.27
CA ALA A 327 13.28 11.48 -0.10
C ALA A 327 13.96 10.49 -1.03
N GLU A 328 13.25 10.13 -2.09
CA GLU A 328 13.75 9.20 -3.12
C GLU A 328 13.37 9.67 -4.54
N PRO A 329 14.06 9.18 -5.58
CA PRO A 329 13.72 9.46 -6.98
C PRO A 329 12.26 9.13 -7.32
N GLY A 330 11.46 10.16 -7.64
CA GLY A 330 10.02 10.00 -7.90
C GLY A 330 9.51 10.74 -9.14
N THR A 331 10.39 11.35 -9.93
CA THR A 331 10.00 12.05 -11.17
C THR A 331 10.60 11.37 -12.40
N ASP A 332 9.76 11.13 -13.40
CA ASP A 332 10.14 10.53 -14.69
C ASP A 332 10.91 9.20 -14.55
N ILE A 333 10.41 8.33 -13.67
CA ILE A 333 11.05 7.05 -13.35
C ILE A 333 10.64 6.01 -14.38
N MET A 334 11.60 5.43 -15.10
CA MET A 334 11.37 4.32 -16.02
C MET A 334 11.29 3.00 -15.23
N SER A 335 10.26 2.19 -15.47
CA SER A 335 10.14 0.85 -14.90
C SER A 335 9.30 -0.10 -15.78
N THR A 336 9.14 -1.34 -15.34
CA THR A 336 8.29 -2.38 -15.95
C THR A 336 6.82 -1.97 -16.03
N ALA A 337 6.09 -2.52 -16.99
CA ALA A 337 4.66 -2.34 -17.19
C ALA A 337 4.05 -3.64 -17.74
N PRO A 338 2.74 -3.88 -17.57
CA PRO A 338 2.12 -5.14 -17.98
C PRO A 338 2.38 -5.51 -19.44
N GLY A 339 2.37 -6.81 -19.73
CA GLY A 339 2.63 -7.35 -21.06
C GLY A 339 4.11 -7.30 -21.44
N GLY A 340 5.00 -7.34 -20.44
CA GLY A 340 6.44 -7.29 -20.65
C GLY A 340 6.99 -5.93 -21.12
N THR A 341 6.21 -4.84 -20.97
CA THR A 341 6.56 -3.51 -21.49
C THR A 341 7.23 -2.63 -20.42
N TYR A 342 7.58 -1.39 -20.77
CA TYR A 342 8.22 -0.45 -19.85
C TYR A 342 7.64 0.94 -20.03
N VAL A 343 7.47 1.73 -18.96
CA VAL A 343 6.90 3.07 -19.06
C VAL A 343 7.53 4.00 -18.02
N ARG A 344 7.38 5.31 -18.22
CA ARG A 344 7.77 6.32 -17.24
C ARG A 344 6.57 6.81 -16.44
N MET A 345 6.72 6.87 -15.13
CA MET A 345 5.74 7.44 -14.21
C MET A 345 6.39 8.41 -13.22
N SER A 346 5.57 9.30 -12.65
CA SER A 346 5.99 10.22 -11.60
C SER A 346 5.01 10.16 -10.42
N GLY A 347 5.55 10.24 -9.21
CA GLY A 347 4.80 10.23 -7.97
C GLY A 347 5.67 9.81 -6.79
N THR A 348 5.23 10.12 -5.57
CA THR A 348 5.77 9.51 -4.36
C THR A 348 5.66 7.98 -4.39
N SER A 349 4.65 7.45 -5.09
CA SER A 349 4.51 6.04 -5.43
C SER A 349 5.72 5.43 -6.16
N MET A 350 6.48 6.21 -6.93
CA MET A 350 7.73 5.78 -7.60
C MET A 350 8.96 6.01 -6.72
N ALA A 351 8.88 6.94 -5.76
CA ALA A 351 9.92 7.18 -4.77
C ALA A 351 9.98 6.05 -3.73
N THR A 352 8.83 5.66 -3.17
CA THR A 352 8.70 4.59 -2.16
C THR A 352 9.43 3.27 -2.50
N PRO A 353 9.33 2.71 -3.73
CA PRO A 353 9.99 1.46 -4.08
C PRO A 353 11.52 1.56 -4.15
N HIS A 354 12.11 2.76 -4.29
CA HIS A 354 13.56 2.92 -4.17
C HIS A 354 14.01 2.64 -2.73
N ALA A 355 13.34 3.24 -1.74
CA ALA A 355 13.59 2.97 -0.33
C ALA A 355 13.31 1.50 0.03
N ALA A 356 12.22 0.92 -0.49
CA ALA A 356 11.92 -0.50 -0.29
C ALA A 356 13.06 -1.40 -0.80
N GLY A 357 13.61 -1.10 -1.98
CA GLY A 357 14.77 -1.81 -2.54
C GLY A 357 16.05 -1.63 -1.71
N LEU A 358 16.34 -0.42 -1.21
CA LEU A 358 17.48 -0.19 -0.31
C LEU A 358 17.36 -1.04 0.98
N LEU A 359 16.14 -1.14 1.51
CA LEU A 359 15.87 -1.93 2.72
C LEU A 359 16.05 -3.44 2.51
N VAL A 360 15.99 -3.96 1.27
CA VAL A 360 16.38 -5.35 1.00
C VAL A 360 17.83 -5.60 1.38
N SER A 361 18.71 -4.61 1.17
CA SER A 361 20.16 -4.72 1.40
C SER A 361 20.60 -4.28 2.80
N GLY A 362 19.73 -3.60 3.57
CA GLY A 362 20.07 -3.20 4.94
C GLY A 362 19.33 -1.97 5.44
N LYS A 363 20.05 -1.11 6.17
CA LYS A 363 19.54 0.19 6.65
C LYS A 363 19.78 1.26 5.60
N ILE A 364 18.83 2.17 5.42
CA ILE A 364 19.03 3.38 4.61
C ILE A 364 19.95 4.34 5.38
N ARG A 365 20.92 4.93 4.69
CA ARG A 365 21.80 5.98 5.20
C ARG A 365 21.35 7.34 4.68
N ALA A 366 21.53 8.37 5.50
CA ALA A 366 21.22 9.75 5.14
C ALA A 366 22.28 10.30 4.17
N GLY A 367 21.85 10.63 2.96
CA GLY A 367 22.62 11.35 1.96
C GLY A 367 22.54 12.87 2.14
N HIS A 368 22.76 13.60 1.04
CA HIS A 368 22.63 15.06 1.06
C HIS A 368 21.17 15.47 1.28
N PRO A 369 20.92 16.55 2.05
CA PRO A 369 19.57 17.09 2.23
C PRO A 369 18.95 17.52 0.90
N VAL A 370 17.64 17.30 0.77
CA VAL A 370 16.87 17.70 -0.40
C VAL A 370 16.88 19.22 -0.59
N ARG A 371 16.90 19.67 -1.84
CA ARG A 371 16.80 21.09 -2.20
C ARG A 371 15.35 21.52 -2.35
N ALA A 372 15.08 22.79 -2.06
CA ALA A 372 13.76 23.40 -2.21
C ALA A 372 12.64 22.70 -1.42
N ASP A 373 13.01 22.15 -0.26
CA ASP A 373 12.05 21.67 0.70
C ASP A 373 11.14 22.80 1.22
N ARG A 374 9.88 22.46 1.45
CA ARG A 374 8.81 23.39 1.84
C ARG A 374 8.71 23.54 3.35
N ASP A 375 9.26 22.60 4.12
CA ASP A 375 9.30 22.69 5.56
C ASP A 375 10.68 23.11 6.10
N ALA A 376 10.77 23.27 7.42
CA ALA A 376 11.99 23.74 8.08
C ALA A 376 13.07 22.64 8.20
N THR A 377 12.72 21.38 7.97
CA THR A 377 13.52 20.18 8.22
C THR A 377 13.71 19.41 6.95
N ARG A 378 14.77 19.74 6.20
CA ARG A 378 15.07 19.05 4.94
C ARG A 378 15.32 17.57 5.16
N GLU A 379 14.45 16.70 4.66
CA GLU A 379 14.73 15.27 4.69
C GLU A 379 15.99 14.94 3.88
N PRO A 380 16.77 13.92 4.29
CA PRO A 380 17.90 13.45 3.50
C PRO A 380 17.41 12.61 2.30
N LEU A 381 18.16 12.66 1.20
CA LEU A 381 18.08 11.62 0.17
C LEU A 381 18.49 10.27 0.79
N GLY A 382 17.66 9.24 0.65
CA GLY A 382 18.03 7.88 1.06
C GLY A 382 19.12 7.31 0.16
N ILE A 383 20.17 6.76 0.76
CA ILE A 383 21.26 6.10 0.06
C ILE A 383 21.70 4.84 0.81
N ARG A 384 22.55 4.03 0.17
CA ARG A 384 23.11 2.80 0.75
C ARG A 384 24.07 3.03 1.92
#